data_AF-A0A0Q5F6F1-F1
#
_entry.id   AF-A0A0Q5F6F1-F1
#
_cell.length_a   1.000
_cell.length_b   1.000
_cell.length_c   1.000
_cell.angle_alpha   90.00
_cell.angle_beta   90.00
_cell.angle_gamma   90.00
#
_symmetry.space_group_name_H-M   'P 1'
#
loop_
_entity.id
_entity.type
_entity.pdbx_description
1 polymer ?
#
loop_
_entity_poly.entity_id
_entity_poly.type
_entity_poly.pdbx_seq_one_letter_code
_entity_poly.pdbx_strand_id
1 'polypeptide(L)'
;MTQEELAVNADIPLTSLQKKLKARAPITATDLVMLSRAIGVDPAKVMAEIVEEAEAEEARMSAAIPSISEHREKKTPATMTDEELEGVPSAANTDPEMGYDEPESP
;
A
#
# COMPACT_ATOMS: atom_id res chain seq x y z
N MET A 1 -21.70 -21.93 -8.26
CA MET A 1 -20.72 -22.35 -9.27
C MET A 1 -19.49 -22.86 -8.55
N THR A 2 -19.05 -24.08 -8.85
CA THR A 2 -17.82 -24.68 -8.29
C THR A 2 -16.59 -24.30 -9.13
N GLN A 3 -15.38 -24.60 -8.63
CA GLN A 3 -14.15 -24.37 -9.41
C GLN A 3 -14.06 -25.30 -10.62
N GLU A 4 -14.58 -26.51 -10.50
CA GLU A 4 -14.65 -27.51 -11.57
C GLU A 4 -15.58 -27.02 -12.69
N GLU A 5 -16.77 -26.50 -12.34
CA GLU A 5 -17.72 -25.93 -13.29
C GLU A 5 -17.13 -24.71 -14.00
N LEU A 6 -16.47 -23.82 -13.26
CA LEU A 6 -15.81 -22.64 -13.83
C LEU A 6 -14.67 -23.03 -14.79
N ALA A 7 -13.86 -24.01 -14.41
CA ALA A 7 -12.77 -24.52 -15.24
C ALA A 7 -13.30 -25.07 -16.58
N VAL A 8 -14.40 -25.83 -16.55
CA VAL A 8 -15.07 -26.35 -17.76
C VAL A 8 -15.64 -25.20 -18.59
N ASN A 9 -16.37 -24.28 -17.98
CA ASN A 9 -17.03 -23.17 -18.69
C ASN A 9 -16.02 -22.19 -19.30
N ALA A 10 -14.87 -22.00 -18.67
CA ALA A 10 -13.80 -21.12 -19.14
C ALA A 10 -12.81 -21.82 -20.08
N ASP A 11 -12.95 -23.14 -20.32
CA ASP A 11 -11.98 -23.95 -21.08
C ASP A 11 -10.54 -23.83 -20.52
N ILE A 12 -10.42 -23.81 -19.19
CA ILE A 12 -9.13 -23.73 -18.49
C ILE A 12 -8.96 -25.00 -17.65
N PRO A 13 -7.81 -25.70 -17.73
CA PRO A 13 -7.55 -26.85 -16.86
C PRO A 13 -7.67 -26.46 -15.38
N LEU A 14 -8.39 -27.26 -14.59
CA LEU A 14 -8.64 -26.97 -13.16
C LEU A 14 -7.36 -26.67 -12.39
N THR A 15 -6.28 -27.39 -12.67
CA THR A 15 -4.98 -27.19 -12.02
C THR A 15 -4.36 -25.82 -12.36
N SER A 16 -4.54 -25.36 -13.60
CA SER A 16 -4.11 -24.02 -14.04
C SER A 16 -4.96 -22.94 -13.39
N LEU A 17 -6.28 -23.11 -13.35
CA LEU A 17 -7.19 -22.20 -12.66
C LEU A 17 -6.82 -22.06 -11.18
N GLN A 18 -6.59 -23.18 -10.49
CA GLN A 18 -6.18 -23.18 -9.09
C GLN A 18 -4.83 -22.49 -8.85
N LYS A 19 -3.87 -22.65 -9.77
CA LYS A 19 -2.59 -21.92 -9.68
C LYS A 19 -2.80 -20.42 -9.82
N LYS A 20 -3.65 -19.98 -10.75
CA LYS A 20 -3.98 -18.55 -10.97
C LYS A 20 -4.69 -17.95 -9.76
N LEU A 21 -5.71 -18.62 -9.23
CA LEU A 21 -6.45 -18.17 -8.04
C LEU A 21 -5.59 -18.11 -6.78
N LYS A 22 -4.55 -18.96 -6.67
CA LYS A 22 -3.59 -18.95 -5.56
C LYS A 22 -2.41 -17.99 -5.78
N ALA A 23 -2.47 -17.12 -6.79
CA ALA A 23 -1.38 -16.22 -7.18
C ALA A 23 -0.05 -16.94 -7.47
N ARG A 24 -0.08 -18.23 -7.84
CA ARG A 24 1.09 -19.03 -8.24
C ARG A 24 1.34 -19.00 -9.74
N ALA A 25 0.47 -18.35 -10.50
CA ALA A 25 0.60 -18.11 -11.93
C ALA A 25 -0.06 -16.76 -12.26
N PRO A 26 0.47 -16.00 -13.23
CA PRO A 26 -0.13 -14.74 -13.64
C PRO A 26 -1.50 -14.97 -14.29
N ILE A 27 -2.40 -14.01 -14.08
CA ILE A 27 -3.68 -13.90 -14.79
C ILE A 27 -3.47 -12.93 -15.95
N THR A 28 -3.69 -13.41 -17.17
CA THR A 28 -3.62 -12.58 -18.38
C THR A 28 -4.96 -11.90 -18.65
N ALA A 29 -4.96 -10.86 -19.49
CA ALA A 29 -6.19 -10.22 -19.93
C ALA A 29 -7.16 -11.21 -20.61
N THR A 30 -6.62 -12.16 -21.39
CA THR A 30 -7.42 -13.21 -22.02
C THR A 30 -8.10 -14.10 -20.99
N ASP A 31 -7.38 -14.51 -19.94
CA ASP A 31 -7.96 -15.30 -18.85
C ASP A 31 -9.11 -14.56 -18.17
N LEU A 32 -8.92 -13.26 -17.94
CA LEU A 32 -9.91 -12.41 -17.28
C LEU A 32 -11.20 -12.33 -18.12
N VAL A 33 -11.07 -12.19 -19.44
CA VAL A 33 -12.21 -12.23 -20.37
C VAL A 33 -12.90 -13.61 -20.37
N MET A 34 -12.13 -14.70 -20.42
CA MET A 34 -12.68 -16.07 -20.42
C MET A 34 -13.43 -16.37 -19.13
N LEU A 35 -12.84 -16.03 -17.98
CA LEU A 35 -13.44 -16.23 -16.66
C LEU A 35 -14.68 -15.36 -16.47
N SER A 36 -14.63 -14.08 -16.88
CA SER A 36 -15.79 -13.19 -16.77
C SER A 36 -16.98 -13.72 -17.58
N ARG A 37 -16.74 -14.18 -18.81
CA ARG A 37 -17.77 -14.79 -19.66
C ARG A 37 -18.30 -16.10 -19.07
N ALA A 38 -17.45 -16.94 -18.51
CA ALA A 38 -17.83 -18.19 -17.88
C ALA A 38 -18.73 -17.98 -16.64
N ILE A 39 -18.59 -16.84 -15.96
CA ILE A 39 -19.42 -16.43 -14.82
C ILE A 39 -20.69 -15.68 -15.27
N GLY A 40 -20.74 -15.20 -16.51
CA GLY A 40 -21.84 -14.41 -17.04
C GLY A 40 -21.74 -12.92 -16.69
N VAL A 41 -20.53 -12.41 -16.44
CA VAL A 41 -20.27 -11.00 -16.15
C VAL A 41 -19.58 -10.33 -17.33
N ASP A 42 -19.88 -9.06 -17.58
CA ASP A 42 -19.18 -8.25 -18.57
C ASP A 42 -17.72 -8.03 -18.15
N PRO A 43 -16.73 -8.45 -18.95
CA PRO A 43 -15.32 -8.20 -18.66
C PRO A 43 -14.99 -6.73 -18.41
N ALA A 44 -15.68 -5.79 -19.08
CA ALA A 44 -15.46 -4.36 -18.88
C ALA A 44 -15.84 -3.92 -17.46
N LYS A 45 -16.91 -4.50 -16.90
CA LYS A 45 -17.35 -4.23 -15.53
C LYS A 45 -16.34 -4.76 -14.52
N VAL A 46 -15.82 -5.98 -14.74
CA VAL A 46 -14.78 -6.57 -13.87
C VAL A 46 -13.52 -5.70 -13.86
N MET A 47 -13.08 -5.21 -15.02
CA MET A 47 -11.93 -4.31 -15.10
C MET A 47 -12.17 -2.97 -14.38
N ALA A 48 -13.38 -2.41 -14.48
CA ALA A 48 -13.74 -1.19 -13.77
C ALA A 48 -13.69 -1.38 -12.24
N GLU A 49 -14.24 -2.49 -11.74
CA GLU A 49 -14.21 -2.83 -10.30
C GLU A 49 -12.77 -3.02 -9.80
N ILE A 50 -11.89 -3.65 -10.58
CA ILE A 50 -10.47 -3.81 -10.23
C ILE A 50 -9.75 -2.46 -10.14
N VAL A 51 -10.01 -1.54 -11.07
CA VAL A 51 -9.39 -0.21 -11.06
C VAL A 51 -9.89 0.60 -9.86
N GLU A 52 -11.20 0.58 -9.59
CA GLU A 52 -11.78 1.26 -8.43
C GLU A 52 -11.20 0.72 -7.11
N GLU A 53 -11.05 -0.60 -6.98
CA GLU A 53 -10.45 -1.23 -5.79
C GLU A 53 -8.97 -0.85 -5.64
N ALA A 54 -8.21 -0.79 -6.75
CA ALA A 54 -6.83 -0.36 -6.73
C ALA A 54 -6.67 1.12 -6.33
N GLU A 55 -7.53 2.01 -6.86
CA GLU A 55 -7.56 3.43 -6.49
C GLU A 55 -7.95 3.63 -5.02
N ALA A 56 -8.93 2.86 -4.53
CA ALA A 56 -9.33 2.90 -3.13
C ALA A 56 -8.21 2.43 -2.19
N GLU A 57 -7.46 1.40 -2.59
CA GLU A 57 -6.31 0.92 -1.83
C GLU A 57 -5.16 1.93 -1.85
N GLU A 58 -4.87 2.55 -3.00
CA GLU A 58 -3.90 3.64 -3.11
C GLU A 58 -4.29 4.83 -2.22
N ALA A 59 -5.57 5.21 -2.22
CA ALA A 59 -6.07 6.27 -1.35
C ALA A 59 -5.86 5.96 0.14
N ARG A 60 -6.07 4.71 0.57
CA ARG A 60 -5.81 4.28 1.96
C ARG A 60 -4.33 4.27 2.31
N MET A 61 -3.48 3.82 1.39
CA MET A 61 -2.02 3.81 1.58
C MET A 61 -1.44 5.24 1.60
N SER A 62 -1.97 6.13 0.77
CA SER A 62 -1.53 7.53 0.69
C SER A 62 -1.94 8.34 1.92
N ALA A 63 -3.09 8.05 2.53
CA ALA A 63 -3.54 8.67 3.79
C ALA A 63 -2.63 8.37 4.99
N ALA A 64 -1.78 7.34 4.92
CA ALA A 64 -0.82 7.01 5.97
C ALA A 64 0.48 7.83 5.91
N ILE A 65 0.70 8.59 4.82
CA ILE A 65 1.91 9.40 4.62
C ILE A 65 1.51 10.87 4.78
N PRO A 66 2.02 11.58 5.80
CA PRO A 66 1.76 13.01 5.95
C PRO A 66 2.10 13.73 4.65
N SER A 67 1.15 14.53 4.16
CA SER A 67 1.33 15.26 2.92
C SER A 67 2.48 16.27 3.04
N ILE A 68 3.18 16.56 1.94
CA ILE A 68 4.22 17.62 1.90
C ILE A 68 3.63 18.98 2.33
N SER A 69 2.34 19.21 2.09
CA SER A 69 1.57 20.36 2.58
C SER A 69 1.48 20.42 4.10
N GLU A 70 1.15 19.31 4.78
CA GLU A 70 1.14 19.25 6.26
C GLU A 70 2.54 19.46 6.85
N HIS A 71 3.59 19.07 6.12
CA HIS A 71 4.97 19.35 6.53
C HIS A 71 5.36 20.83 6.40
N ARG A 72 4.65 21.60 5.56
CA ARG A 72 4.90 23.03 5.32
C ARG A 72 4.17 23.92 6.33
N GLU A 73 3.05 23.45 6.88
CA GLU A 73 2.26 24.16 7.89
C GLU A 73 2.76 23.95 9.33
N LYS A 74 3.63 22.97 9.56
CA LYS A 74 4.35 22.85 10.84
C LYS A 74 5.20 24.10 11.03
N LYS A 75 4.83 24.94 12.02
CA LYS A 75 5.63 26.09 12.45
C LYS A 75 7.08 25.65 12.59
N THR A 76 7.99 26.32 11.88
CA THR A 76 9.41 26.07 12.07
C THR A 76 9.78 26.39 13.52
N PRO A 77 10.73 25.68 14.16
CA PRO A 77 11.13 25.94 15.55
C PRO A 77 11.52 27.40 15.80
N ALA A 78 12.03 28.09 14.77
CA ALA A 78 12.38 29.51 14.80
C ALA A 78 11.18 30.48 14.94
N THR A 79 9.95 29.99 14.81
CA THR A 79 8.71 30.78 14.83
C THR A 79 7.76 30.38 15.97
N MET A 80 8.18 29.43 16.81
CA MET A 80 7.44 29.01 18.01
C MET A 80 7.90 29.85 19.20
N THR A 81 7.03 30.05 20.19
CA THR A 81 7.42 30.70 21.45
C THR A 81 8.20 29.73 22.34
N ASP A 82 9.01 30.24 23.27
CA ASP A 82 9.85 29.40 24.15
C ASP A 82 9.03 28.39 24.97
N GLU A 83 7.82 28.78 25.40
CA GLU A 83 6.85 27.92 26.10
C GLU A 83 6.29 26.79 25.21
N GLU A 84 6.18 27.02 23.89
CA GLU A 84 5.75 26.00 22.92
C GLU A 84 6.89 25.00 22.60
N LEU A 85 8.16 25.42 22.77
CA LEU A 85 9.34 24.60 22.50
C LEU A 85 9.70 23.64 23.65
N GLU A 86 9.40 24.01 24.92
CA GLU A 86 9.65 23.15 26.08
C GLU A 86 8.85 21.82 26.04
N GLY A 87 7.71 21.80 25.35
CA GLY A 87 6.88 20.59 25.18
C GLY A 87 7.28 19.69 24.01
N VAL A 88 8.23 20.11 23.17
CA VAL A 88 8.68 19.33 22.01
C VAL A 88 9.87 18.45 22.43
N PRO A 89 9.82 17.12 22.24
CA PRO A 89 10.96 16.26 22.54
C PRO A 89 12.17 16.71 21.72
N SER A 90 13.20 17.21 22.42
CA SER A 90 14.42 17.72 21.81
C SER A 90 15.14 16.60 21.06
N ALA A 91 15.21 16.71 19.73
CA ALA A 91 15.96 15.80 18.87
C ALA A 91 17.48 15.88 19.12
N ALA A 92 17.96 16.88 19.87
CA ALA A 92 19.36 17.01 20.25
C ALA A 92 19.80 15.98 21.31
N ASN A 93 18.86 15.30 21.98
CA ASN A 93 19.16 14.27 23.00
C ASN A 93 18.78 12.85 22.56
N THR A 94 18.45 12.63 21.29
CA THR A 94 18.11 11.31 20.74
C THR A 94 19.22 10.71 19.88
N ASP A 95 20.48 11.06 20.16
CA ASP A 95 21.64 10.28 19.72
C ASP A 95 22.25 9.55 20.94
N PRO A 96 22.07 8.23 21.08
CA PRO A 96 22.58 7.48 22.23
C PRO A 96 24.11 7.34 22.25
N GLU A 97 24.85 7.76 21.22
CA GLU A 97 26.32 7.66 21.18
C GLU A 97 27.07 8.97 21.50
N MET A 98 26.40 10.13 21.56
CA MET A 98 27.06 11.43 21.79
C MET A 98 27.16 11.81 23.28
N GLY A 99 27.52 10.83 24.13
CA GLY A 99 27.53 10.94 25.60
C GLY A 99 28.88 10.67 26.27
N TYR A 100 29.99 10.91 25.60
CA TYR A 100 31.31 10.84 26.22
C TYR A 100 32.02 12.18 26.12
N ASP A 101 32.10 12.89 27.25
CA ASP A 101 33.08 13.94 27.46
C ASP A 101 34.48 13.36 27.15
N GLU A 102 35.24 13.99 26.26
CA GLU A 102 36.66 13.68 26.10
C GLU A 102 37.36 13.87 27.46
N PRO A 103 38.11 12.88 27.98
CA PRO A 103 38.87 13.08 29.20
C PRO A 103 39.96 14.13 28.95
N GLU A 104 39.98 15.17 29.79
CA GLU A 104 41.05 16.17 29.81
C GLU A 104 42.42 15.46 29.77
N SER A 105 43.16 15.70 28.69
CA SER A 105 44.52 15.22 28.52
C SER A 105 45.50 16.10 29.35
N PRO A 106 46.64 15.55 29.79
CA PRO A 106 47.34 15.91 31.04
C PRO A 106 47.98 17.31 31.12
#